data_AF-A0A7Y7Y6J9-F1
#
_entry.id   AF-A0A7Y7Y6J9-F1
#
_cell.length_a   1.000
_cell.length_b   1.000
_cell.length_c   1.000
_cell.angle_alpha   90.00
_cell.angle_beta   90.00
_cell.angle_gamma   90.00
#
_symmetry.space_group_name_H-M   'P 1'
#
loop_
_entity.id
_entity.type
_entity.pdbx_description
1 polymer ?
#
loop_
_entity_poly.entity_id
_entity_poly.type
_entity_poly.pdbx_seq_one_letter_code
_entity_poly.pdbx_strand_id
1 'polypeptide(L)'
;IHAGTGNGSVSSKVVPALQELRKQGVQIIRSSHVNAGGFVLRNAEQPDDKYDGVAAHDLNPQKARILAMVALTKTQDSKELQRMFWEY
;
A
#
# COMPACT_ATOMS: atom_id res chain seq x y z
N ILE A 1 -3.29 5.66 2.43
CA ILE A 1 -3.48 5.07 1.09
C ILE A 1 -2.86 5.99 0.06
N HIS A 2 -1.90 5.50 -0.72
CA HIS A 2 -1.28 6.22 -1.84
C HIS A 2 -1.94 5.80 -3.15
N ALA A 3 -2.59 6.73 -3.85
CA ALA A 3 -3.19 6.48 -5.16
C ALA A 3 -2.16 6.80 -6.25
N GLY A 4 -1.22 5.88 -6.48
CA GLY A 4 -0.09 6.09 -7.38
C GLY A 4 -0.44 6.00 -8.86
N THR A 5 0.48 6.48 -9.70
CA THR A 5 0.46 6.25 -11.14
C THR A 5 0.84 4.81 -11.45
N GLY A 6 0.39 4.27 -12.59
CA GLY A 6 0.81 2.96 -13.08
C GLY A 6 0.61 1.84 -12.05
N ASN A 7 1.67 1.08 -11.79
CA ASN A 7 1.70 -0.05 -10.84
C ASN A 7 1.89 0.41 -9.37
N GLY A 8 1.20 1.49 -8.99
CA GLY A 8 1.31 2.13 -7.67
C GLY A 8 2.63 2.86 -7.43
N SER A 9 3.25 3.41 -8.48
CA SER A 9 4.55 4.09 -8.42
C SER A 9 4.53 5.30 -7.48
N VAL A 10 5.69 5.59 -6.89
CA VAL A 10 5.90 6.74 -6.00
C VAL A 10 7.04 7.58 -6.58
N SER A 11 6.81 8.89 -6.73
CA SER A 11 7.87 9.82 -7.17
C SER A 11 9.05 9.79 -6.19
N SER A 12 10.28 9.87 -6.70
CA SER A 12 11.50 9.94 -5.88
C SER A 12 11.48 11.10 -4.88
N LYS A 13 10.76 12.19 -5.18
CA LYS A 13 10.58 13.34 -4.27
C LYS A 13 9.66 13.02 -3.07
N VAL A 14 8.79 12.02 -3.20
CA VAL A 14 7.79 11.65 -2.18
C VAL A 14 8.26 10.48 -1.31
N VAL A 15 9.10 9.59 -1.85
CA VAL A 15 9.63 8.42 -1.14
C VAL A 15 10.21 8.76 0.24
N PRO A 16 11.05 9.80 0.44
CA PRO A 16 11.61 10.11 1.76
C PRO A 16 10.54 10.43 2.80
N ALA A 17 9.49 11.16 2.41
CA ALA A 17 8.40 11.52 3.31
C ALA A 17 7.58 10.29 3.73
N LEU A 18 7.31 9.36 2.80
CA LEU A 18 6.58 8.12 3.13
C LEU A 18 7.39 7.21 4.06
N GLN A 19 8.72 7.12 3.88
CA GLN A 19 9.58 6.37 4.78
C GLN A 19 9.57 6.96 6.20
N GLU A 20 9.62 8.29 6.31
CA GLU A 20 9.57 8.96 7.61
C GLU A 20 8.22 8.73 8.31
N LEU A 21 7.11 8.85 7.58
CA LEU A 21 5.79 8.51 8.10
C LEU A 21 5.70 7.05 8.56
N ARG A 22 6.30 6.11 7.80
CA ARG A 22 6.34 4.71 8.22
C ARG A 22 7.11 4.53 9.52
N LYS A 23 8.26 5.18 9.70
CA LYS A 23 9.03 5.13 10.96
C LYS A 23 8.23 5.67 12.15
N GLN A 24 7.33 6.62 11.91
CA GLN A 24 6.41 7.16 12.92
C GLN A 24 5.18 6.27 13.18
N GLY A 25 5.10 5.09 12.55
CA GLY A 25 4.02 4.12 12.75
C GLY A 25 2.86 4.22 11.77
N VAL A 26 2.91 5.15 10.81
CA VAL A 26 1.83 5.31 9.81
C VAL A 26 1.93 4.22 8.74
N GLN A 27 0.84 3.49 8.49
CA GLN A 27 0.80 2.48 7.44
C GLN A 27 0.79 3.11 6.04
N ILE A 28 1.72 2.67 5.20
CA ILE A 28 1.85 3.10 3.80
C ILE A 28 1.34 1.97 2.90
N ILE A 29 0.15 2.17 2.35
CA ILE A 29 -0.52 1.21 1.46
C ILE A 29 -0.56 1.81 0.05
N ARG A 30 0.11 1.17 -0.92
CA ARG A 30 0.17 1.58 -2.33
C ARG A 30 -0.97 0.96 -3.13
N SER A 31 -1.88 1.80 -3.60
CA SER A 31 -2.89 1.51 -4.62
C SER A 31 -2.57 2.32 -5.89
N SER A 32 -3.45 2.36 -6.88
CA SER A 32 -3.27 3.16 -8.09
C SER A 32 -4.55 3.88 -8.49
N HIS A 33 -4.42 4.89 -9.36
CA HIS A 33 -5.56 5.45 -10.10
C HIS A 33 -5.76 4.78 -11.47
N VAL A 34 -5.18 3.58 -11.68
CA VAL A 34 -5.34 2.74 -12.87
C VAL A 34 -6.29 1.60 -12.51
N ASN A 35 -7.60 1.83 -12.66
CA ASN A 35 -8.63 1.00 -12.04
C ASN A 35 -9.44 0.12 -13.02
N ALA A 36 -9.11 0.14 -14.31
CA ALA A 36 -9.84 -0.61 -15.33
C ALA A 36 -9.45 -2.11 -15.38
N GLY A 37 -8.35 -2.49 -14.74
CA GLY A 37 -7.83 -3.86 -14.69
C GLY A 37 -6.38 -3.91 -14.23
N GLY A 38 -5.86 -5.13 -13.99
CA GLY A 38 -4.54 -5.35 -13.40
C GLY A 38 -4.53 -5.14 -11.88
N PHE A 39 -3.32 -5.11 -11.29
CA PHE A 39 -3.14 -4.95 -9.85
C PHE A 39 -1.77 -4.35 -9.51
N VAL A 40 -1.66 -3.77 -8.32
CA VAL A 40 -0.38 -3.29 -7.77
C VAL A 40 0.46 -4.48 -7.28
N LEU A 41 1.61 -4.73 -7.93
CA LEU A 41 2.53 -5.81 -7.58
C LEU A 41 3.51 -5.36 -6.48
N ARG A 42 3.65 -6.18 -5.43
CA ARG A 42 4.61 -5.98 -4.33
C ARG A 42 6.05 -6.07 -4.84
N ASN A 43 6.93 -5.20 -4.37
CA ASN A 43 8.36 -5.11 -4.73
C ASN A 43 8.67 -4.82 -6.22
N ALA A 44 7.68 -4.41 -7.02
CA ALA A 44 7.90 -4.05 -8.42
C ALA A 44 8.40 -2.60 -8.57
N GLU A 45 7.56 -1.63 -8.22
CA GLU A 45 7.86 -0.19 -8.38
C GLU A 45 8.59 0.43 -7.18
N GLN A 46 8.44 -0.18 -6.01
CA GLN A 46 9.08 0.25 -4.77
C GLN A 46 9.51 -0.99 -4.00
N PRO A 47 10.65 -0.94 -3.26
CA PRO A 47 11.08 -2.06 -2.42
C PRO A 47 10.25 -2.10 -1.13
N ASP A 48 9.01 -2.58 -1.24
CA ASP A 48 8.02 -2.64 -0.15
C ASP A 48 8.56 -3.39 1.07
N ASP A 49 9.33 -4.47 0.89
CA ASP A 49 9.95 -5.21 1.99
C ASP A 49 10.98 -4.38 2.75
N LYS A 50 11.73 -3.50 2.05
CA LYS A 50 12.73 -2.62 2.67
C LYS A 50 12.06 -1.48 3.45
N TYR A 51 10.94 -0.98 2.95
CA TYR A 51 10.23 0.16 3.51
C TYR A 51 9.07 -0.23 4.42
N ASP A 52 8.87 -1.51 4.64
CA ASP A 52 7.75 -2.04 5.40
C ASP A 52 6.38 -1.51 4.91
N GLY A 53 6.26 -1.39 3.58
CA GLY A 53 5.06 -0.95 2.87
C GLY A 53 4.14 -2.11 2.51
N VAL A 54 2.90 -1.79 2.13
CA VAL A 54 1.88 -2.76 1.72
C VAL A 54 1.39 -2.42 0.31
N ALA A 55 1.26 -3.42 -0.57
CA ALA A 55 0.63 -3.28 -1.87
C ALA A 55 -0.86 -3.64 -1.76
N ALA A 56 -1.74 -2.78 -2.30
CA ALA A 56 -3.20 -2.91 -2.22
C ALA A 56 -3.79 -3.95 -3.19
N HIS A 57 -2.94 -4.67 -3.92
CA HIS A 57 -3.34 -5.58 -5.00
C HIS A 57 -4.27 -4.88 -6.01
N ASP A 58 -5.42 -5.46 -6.35
CA ASP A 58 -6.39 -4.93 -7.30
C ASP A 58 -7.39 -3.94 -6.67
N LEU A 59 -7.29 -3.69 -5.36
CA LEU A 59 -8.16 -2.75 -4.68
C LEU A 59 -7.82 -1.29 -5.06
N ASN A 60 -8.77 -0.63 -5.70
CA ASN A 60 -8.72 0.81 -5.91
C ASN A 60 -8.63 1.59 -4.58
N PRO A 61 -8.27 2.89 -4.58
CA PRO A 61 -7.91 3.61 -3.37
C PRO A 61 -9.02 3.64 -2.30
N GLN A 62 -10.26 3.79 -2.73
CA GLN A 62 -11.42 3.80 -1.82
C GLN A 62 -11.71 2.42 -1.24
N LYS A 63 -11.60 1.33 -2.01
CA LYS A 63 -11.73 -0.04 -1.49
C LYS A 63 -10.60 -0.38 -0.54
N ALA A 64 -9.35 -0.05 -0.91
CA ALA A 64 -8.17 -0.26 -0.08
C ALA A 64 -8.28 0.49 1.27
N ARG A 65 -8.88 1.69 1.27
CA ARG A 65 -9.17 2.43 2.52
C ARG A 65 -10.13 1.66 3.43
N ILE A 66 -11.20 1.07 2.88
CA ILE A 66 -12.17 0.31 3.68
C ILE A 66 -11.50 -0.92 4.29
N LEU A 67 -10.79 -1.72 3.48
CA LEU A 67 -10.07 -2.89 3.99
C LEU A 67 -9.05 -2.50 5.06
N ALA A 68 -8.26 -1.43 4.82
CA ALA A 68 -7.29 -0.95 5.79
C ALA A 68 -7.94 -0.56 7.13
N MET A 69 -9.07 0.16 7.13
CA MET A 69 -9.76 0.54 8.37
C MET A 69 -10.24 -0.69 9.15
N VAL A 70 -10.78 -1.70 8.46
CA VAL A 70 -11.22 -2.94 9.10
C VAL A 70 -10.04 -3.74 9.63
N ALA A 71 -9.00 -3.94 8.81
CA ALA A 71 -7.80 -4.70 9.17
C ALA A 71 -7.05 -4.09 10.35
N LEU A 72 -6.96 -2.76 10.41
CA LEU A 72 -6.32 -2.02 11.50
C LEU A 72 -7.03 -2.17 12.86
N THR A 73 -8.29 -2.64 12.90
CA THR A 73 -8.94 -3.01 14.16
C THR A 73 -8.41 -4.33 14.75
N LYS A 74 -7.69 -5.12 13.95
CA LYS A 74 -7.17 -6.45 14.33
C LYS A 74 -5.66 -6.49 14.48
N THR A 75 -4.92 -5.78 13.63
CA THR A 75 -3.45 -5.83 13.62
C THR A 75 -2.83 -4.53 13.13
N GLN A 76 -1.60 -4.27 13.56
CA GLN A 76 -0.73 -3.22 13.06
C GLN A 76 0.51 -3.79 12.34
N ASP A 77 0.62 -5.12 12.24
CA ASP A 77 1.71 -5.79 11.52
C ASP A 77 1.47 -5.68 10.00
N SER A 78 2.39 -5.02 9.31
CA SER A 78 2.38 -4.82 7.86
C SER A 78 2.34 -6.15 7.07
N LYS A 79 2.94 -7.23 7.60
CA LYS A 79 2.93 -8.54 6.96
C LYS A 79 1.54 -9.17 6.99
N GLU A 80 0.85 -9.09 8.12
CA GLU A 80 -0.53 -9.55 8.22
C GLU A 80 -1.48 -8.66 7.42
N LEU A 81 -1.26 -7.34 7.41
CA LEU A 81 -2.00 -6.46 6.52
C LEU A 81 -1.80 -6.88 5.06
N GLN A 82 -0.56 -7.13 4.62
CA GLN A 82 -0.29 -7.58 3.26
C GLN A 82 -0.99 -8.90 2.93
N ARG A 83 -1.02 -9.86 3.86
CA ARG A 83 -1.77 -11.12 3.70
C ARG A 83 -3.26 -10.84 3.49
N MET A 84 -3.86 -9.97 4.31
CA MET A 84 -5.27 -9.59 4.16
C MET A 84 -5.56 -8.93 2.80
N PHE A 85 -4.68 -8.07 2.30
CA PHE A 85 -4.80 -7.45 0.96
C PHE A 85 -4.62 -8.43 -0.21
N TRP A 86 -4.14 -9.65 0.03
CA TRP A 86 -4.11 -10.72 -0.97
C TRP A 86 -5.31 -11.66 -0.89
N GLU A 87 -5.97 -11.74 0.27
CA GLU A 87 -7.11 -12.63 0.50
C GLU A 87 -8.48 -11.93 0.33
N TYR A 88 -8.52 -10.60 0.45
CA TYR A 88 -9.74 -9.77 0.47
C TYR A 88 -9.58 -8.49 -0.33
#